data_AF-A0AAW0U336-F1
#
_entry.id   AF-A0AAW0U336-F1
#
_cell.length_a   1.000
_cell.length_b   1.000
_cell.length_c   1.000
_cell.angle_alpha   90.00
_cell.angle_beta   90.00
_cell.angle_gamma   90.00
#
_symmetry.space_group_name_H-M   'P 1'
#
loop_
_entity.id
_entity.type
_entity.pdbx_description
1 polymer ?
#
loop_
_entity_poly.entity_id
_entity_poly.type
_entity_poly.pdbx_seq_one_letter_code
_entity_poly.pdbx_strand_id
1 'polypeptide(L)'
;MPMMMTPIEGPDIEKYISKCVVCEAPSLVIAVHSQTLDIPDCPEGWDSLWIGYSFIMHTDSGAEGSGQSLISPGSCLEDFRSNPFIECTGHGRCNLFPSAFSYWLATIELEQQFQKPRQQTLKAGNLKSRVSRCNTCMKRRRGYVLPPPVTPPPNYRTGEYRPRPGPYPDRRPFPFPNVGDRRDDRYYYGG
;
A
#
# COMPACT_ATOMS: atom_id res chain seq x y z
N MET A 1 -16.26 12.44 2.91
CA MET A 1 -15.85 13.80 3.31
C MET A 1 -17.04 14.55 3.88
N PRO A 2 -16.84 15.43 4.87
CA PRO A 2 -17.90 16.28 5.40
C PRO A 2 -18.55 17.10 4.28
N MET A 3 -19.88 17.27 4.32
CA MET A 3 -20.60 18.06 3.30
C MET A 3 -20.05 19.48 3.14
N MET A 4 -19.56 20.08 4.22
CA MET A 4 -19.01 21.44 4.21
C MET A 4 -17.52 21.51 3.83
N MET A 5 -16.87 20.38 3.53
CA MET A 5 -15.43 20.30 3.23
C MET A 5 -14.50 20.94 4.28
N THR A 6 -15.01 21.10 5.51
CA THR A 6 -14.25 21.61 6.64
C THR A 6 -13.20 20.60 7.09
N PRO A 7 -12.04 21.05 7.60
CA PRO A 7 -11.03 20.16 8.17
C PRO A 7 -11.63 19.22 9.23
N ILE A 8 -11.19 17.97 9.21
CA ILE A 8 -11.61 16.93 10.17
C ILE A 8 -10.67 17.02 11.38
N GLU A 9 -11.23 16.93 12.58
CA GLU A 9 -10.51 17.12 13.84
C GLU A 9 -10.77 15.97 14.82
N GLY A 10 -9.82 15.73 15.73
CA GLY A 10 -10.01 14.85 16.88
C GLY A 10 -10.36 13.40 16.51
N PRO A 11 -11.24 12.73 17.28
CA PRO A 11 -11.57 11.32 17.10
C PRO A 11 -12.20 10.98 15.74
N ASP A 12 -12.82 11.96 15.06
CA ASP A 12 -13.45 11.73 13.75
C ASP A 12 -12.43 11.44 12.64
N ILE A 13 -11.16 11.81 12.82
CA ILE A 13 -10.07 11.49 11.89
C ILE A 13 -9.94 9.98 11.72
N GLU A 14 -10.15 9.18 12.77
CA GLU A 14 -9.92 7.73 12.74
C GLU A 14 -10.69 7.03 11.61
N LYS A 15 -11.88 7.53 11.26
CA LYS A 15 -12.74 6.97 10.20
C LYS A 15 -12.12 7.10 8.80
N TYR A 16 -11.11 7.95 8.64
CA TYR A 16 -10.46 8.27 7.37
C TYR A 16 -9.06 7.66 7.24
N ILE A 17 -8.51 7.06 8.30
CA ILE A 17 -7.17 6.51 8.32
C ILE A 17 -7.21 5.03 7.97
N SER A 18 -6.49 4.64 6.92
CA SER A 18 -6.29 3.23 6.56
C SER A 18 -5.54 2.49 7.68
N LYS A 19 -5.83 1.20 7.84
CA LYS A 19 -5.12 0.34 8.79
C LYS A 19 -4.17 -0.57 7.99
N CYS A 20 -3.04 -0.93 8.58
CA CYS A 20 -2.06 -1.81 7.98
C CYS A 20 -1.67 -2.94 8.94
N VAL A 21 -1.15 -4.03 8.38
CA VAL A 21 -0.59 -5.17 9.13
C VAL A 21 0.82 -5.42 8.60
N VAL A 22 1.76 -5.67 9.51
CA VAL A 22 3.13 -6.08 9.17
C VAL A 22 3.22 -7.60 9.31
N CYS A 23 3.61 -8.27 8.22
CA CYS A 23 3.68 -9.72 8.14
C CYS A 23 5.13 -10.17 7.94
N GLU A 24 5.53 -11.26 8.59
CA GLU A 24 6.77 -11.98 8.26
C GLU A 24 6.49 -12.96 7.12
N ALA A 25 7.18 -12.78 5.99
CA ALA A 25 7.05 -13.66 4.83
C ALA A 25 8.18 -14.70 4.79
N PRO A 26 7.90 -15.96 4.45
CA PRO A 26 8.94 -16.97 4.31
C PRO A 26 9.86 -16.67 3.12
N SER A 27 9.47 -15.92 2.10
CA SER A 27 10.36 -15.61 0.99
C SER A 27 10.19 -14.19 0.48
N LEU A 28 10.93 -13.85 -0.57
CA LEU A 28 10.85 -12.57 -1.23
C LEU A 28 9.44 -12.35 -1.79
N VAL A 29 8.96 -11.12 -1.65
CA VAL A 29 7.68 -10.65 -2.17
C VAL A 29 7.95 -9.50 -3.13
N ILE A 30 7.34 -9.54 -4.32
CA ILE A 30 7.48 -8.51 -5.36
C ILE A 30 6.12 -8.14 -5.94
N ALA A 31 6.00 -6.94 -6.50
CA ALA A 31 4.91 -6.59 -7.40
C ALA A 31 5.31 -6.79 -8.87
N VAL A 32 4.35 -7.24 -9.68
CA VAL A 32 4.43 -7.32 -11.14
C VAL A 32 3.31 -6.48 -11.73
N HIS A 33 3.59 -5.72 -12.79
CA HIS A 33 2.65 -4.78 -13.42
C HIS A 33 2.43 -5.14 -14.88
N SER A 34 1.17 -5.17 -15.33
CA SER A 34 0.84 -5.58 -16.71
C SER A 34 0.97 -4.45 -17.73
N GLN A 35 0.76 -3.20 -17.31
CA GLN A 35 0.52 -2.07 -18.22
C GLN A 35 -0.68 -2.30 -19.17
N THR A 36 -1.61 -3.17 -18.76
CA THR A 36 -2.88 -3.44 -19.43
C THR A 36 -4.01 -3.49 -18.39
N LEU A 37 -5.23 -3.79 -18.83
CA LEU A 37 -6.37 -4.03 -17.93
C LEU A 37 -6.41 -5.47 -17.37
N ASP A 38 -5.55 -6.34 -17.90
CA ASP A 38 -5.45 -7.73 -17.49
C ASP A 38 -4.53 -7.86 -16.27
N ILE A 39 -4.86 -8.80 -15.39
CA ILE A 39 -4.05 -9.10 -14.21
C ILE A 39 -2.80 -9.83 -14.69
N PRO A 40 -1.58 -9.36 -14.35
CA PRO A 40 -0.37 -10.08 -14.73
C PRO A 40 -0.23 -11.37 -13.94
N ASP A 41 0.23 -12.42 -14.59
CA ASP A 41 0.59 -13.67 -13.93
C ASP A 41 1.87 -13.49 -13.10
N CYS A 42 1.94 -14.23 -11.99
CA CYS A 42 3.18 -14.32 -11.23
C CYS A 42 4.25 -15.09 -12.02
N PRO A 43 5.55 -14.77 -11.87
CA PRO A 43 6.61 -15.50 -12.56
C PRO A 43 6.63 -16.97 -12.15
N GLU A 44 7.22 -17.82 -12.99
CA GLU A 44 7.34 -19.25 -12.69
C GLU A 44 8.04 -19.48 -11.34
N GLY A 45 7.42 -20.32 -10.49
CA GLY A 45 7.91 -20.58 -9.14
C GLY A 45 7.53 -19.53 -8.11
N TRP A 46 6.57 -18.66 -8.40
CA TRP A 46 5.98 -17.71 -7.46
C TRP A 46 4.49 -17.97 -7.26
N ASP A 47 3.99 -17.61 -6.08
CA ASP A 47 2.59 -17.74 -5.69
C ASP A 47 1.98 -16.33 -5.53
N SER A 48 0.76 -16.14 -6.04
CA SER A 48 0.04 -14.87 -5.89
C SER A 48 -0.42 -14.68 -4.45
N LEU A 49 -0.22 -13.46 -3.93
CA LEU A 49 -0.71 -13.03 -2.63
C LEU A 49 -1.98 -12.20 -2.78
N TRP A 50 -1.92 -11.13 -3.57
CA TRP A 50 -3.07 -10.27 -3.88
C TRP A 50 -2.91 -9.58 -5.24
N ILE A 51 -4.00 -9.04 -5.74
CA ILE A 51 -4.07 -8.29 -7.01
C ILE A 51 -4.51 -6.85 -6.74
N GLY A 52 -4.17 -5.94 -7.65
CA GLY A 52 -4.51 -4.53 -7.44
C GLY A 52 -4.36 -3.66 -8.68
N TYR A 53 -4.08 -2.39 -8.40
CA TYR A 53 -3.85 -1.32 -9.35
C TYR A 53 -2.46 -0.72 -9.13
N SER A 54 -1.79 -0.41 -10.25
CA SER A 54 -0.40 0.01 -10.29
C SER A 54 -0.24 1.48 -9.87
N PHE A 55 0.05 1.72 -8.58
CA PHE A 55 0.30 3.02 -7.99
C PHE A 55 1.81 3.34 -8.02
N ILE A 56 2.18 4.54 -8.47
CA ILE A 56 3.59 4.92 -8.62
C ILE A 56 4.00 6.08 -7.73
N MET A 57 3.19 7.13 -7.61
CA MET A 57 3.53 8.30 -6.80
C MET A 57 2.30 9.13 -6.44
N HIS A 58 2.49 10.07 -5.53
CA HIS A 58 1.52 11.10 -5.19
C HIS A 58 2.22 12.44 -4.98
N THR A 59 1.46 13.52 -5.06
CA THR A 59 1.88 14.89 -4.71
C THR A 59 0.74 15.60 -4.00
N ASP A 60 1.05 16.55 -3.13
CA ASP A 60 0.06 17.45 -2.52
C ASP A 60 0.60 18.89 -2.37
N SER A 61 0.43 19.51 -1.21
CA SER A 61 0.86 20.87 -0.90
C SER A 61 2.29 21.16 -1.37
N GLY A 62 2.45 22.26 -2.12
CA GLY A 62 3.76 22.66 -2.66
C GLY A 62 4.29 21.79 -3.80
N ALA A 63 3.47 20.89 -4.36
CA ALA A 63 3.90 19.84 -5.30
C ALA A 63 4.97 18.89 -4.70
N GLU A 64 5.07 18.86 -3.37
CA GLU A 64 5.86 17.86 -2.68
C GLU A 64 5.13 16.52 -2.71
N GLY A 65 5.91 15.44 -2.77
CA GLY A 65 5.36 14.12 -3.00
C GLY A 65 6.41 13.04 -2.84
N SER A 66 5.94 11.80 -2.80
CA SER A 66 6.82 10.63 -2.77
C SER A 66 6.33 9.54 -3.71
N GLY A 67 7.24 8.64 -4.06
CA GLY A 67 6.99 7.54 -4.98
C GLY A 67 7.15 6.18 -4.31
N GLN A 68 6.71 5.15 -5.02
CA GLN A 68 6.90 3.75 -4.67
C GLN A 68 7.84 3.10 -5.68
N SER A 69 8.69 2.18 -5.21
CA SER A 69 9.42 1.31 -6.12
C SER A 69 8.46 0.35 -6.80
N LEU A 70 8.52 0.22 -8.14
CA LEU A 70 7.62 -0.65 -8.90
C LEU A 70 7.82 -2.15 -8.61
N ILE A 71 8.90 -2.54 -7.93
CA ILE A 71 9.07 -3.92 -7.45
C ILE A 71 8.49 -4.12 -6.04
N SER A 72 8.25 -3.03 -5.30
CA SER A 72 7.72 -3.09 -3.93
C SER A 72 6.24 -3.48 -3.95
N PRO A 73 5.77 -4.33 -3.01
CA PRO A 73 4.34 -4.57 -2.83
C PRO A 73 3.50 -3.29 -2.65
N GLY A 74 4.10 -2.21 -2.14
CA GLY A 74 3.44 -0.91 -1.98
C GLY A 74 3.01 -0.22 -3.28
N SER A 75 3.57 -0.61 -4.43
CA SER A 75 3.12 -0.12 -5.75
C SER A 75 1.82 -0.80 -6.22
N CYS A 76 1.31 -1.82 -5.50
CA CYS A 76 0.15 -2.60 -5.89
C CYS A 76 -1.00 -2.48 -4.88
N LEU A 77 -1.75 -1.38 -4.96
CA LEU A 77 -2.91 -1.13 -4.10
C LEU A 77 -4.12 -1.95 -4.55
N GLU A 78 -4.71 -2.75 -3.64
CA GLU A 78 -5.87 -3.60 -3.91
C GLU A 78 -7.08 -2.78 -4.41
N ASP A 79 -7.31 -1.63 -3.79
CA ASP A 79 -8.41 -0.73 -4.11
C ASP A 79 -7.95 0.52 -4.86
N PHE A 80 -8.49 0.72 -6.06
CA PHE A 80 -8.32 1.99 -6.77
C PHE A 80 -9.13 3.11 -6.11
N ARG A 81 -8.46 4.22 -5.80
CA ARG A 81 -9.07 5.49 -5.38
C ARG A 81 -8.38 6.63 -6.11
N SER A 82 -9.14 7.58 -6.66
CA SER A 82 -8.54 8.77 -7.28
C SER A 82 -7.69 9.58 -6.29
N ASN A 83 -8.08 9.59 -5.01
CA ASN A 83 -7.34 10.23 -3.92
C ASN A 83 -7.13 9.18 -2.82
N PRO A 84 -6.02 8.41 -2.83
CA PRO A 84 -5.79 7.31 -1.91
C PRO A 84 -5.17 7.74 -0.56
N PHE A 85 -4.92 9.03 -0.35
CA PHE A 85 -4.30 9.57 0.86
C PHE A 85 -5.04 10.83 1.35
N ILE A 86 -4.78 11.24 2.58
CA ILE A 86 -5.34 12.45 3.22
C ILE A 86 -4.19 13.26 3.82
N GLU A 87 -4.24 14.59 3.68
CA GLU A 87 -3.23 15.47 4.26
C GLU A 87 -3.60 15.82 5.71
N CYS A 88 -2.62 15.76 6.61
CA CYS A 88 -2.77 16.11 8.02
C CYS A 88 -1.69 17.10 8.47
N THR A 89 -2.07 18.05 9.31
CA THR A 89 -1.18 19.10 9.83
C THR A 89 -0.84 18.90 11.30
N GLY A 90 0.26 19.49 11.77
CA GLY A 90 0.69 19.43 13.18
C GLY A 90 -0.29 20.03 14.19
N HIS A 91 -1.30 20.77 13.71
CA HIS A 91 -2.40 21.28 14.53
C HIS A 91 -3.53 20.26 14.76
N GLY A 92 -3.37 19.01 14.31
CA GLY A 92 -4.37 17.95 14.51
C GLY A 92 -5.58 18.06 13.57
N ARG A 93 -5.38 18.65 12.39
CA ARG A 93 -6.42 18.81 11.35
C ARG A 93 -6.03 18.01 10.11
N CYS A 94 -6.98 17.29 9.54
CA CYS A 94 -6.80 16.58 8.27
C CYS A 94 -7.85 16.98 7.22
N ASN A 95 -7.49 16.99 5.94
CA ASN A 95 -8.43 17.23 4.84
C ASN A 95 -7.94 16.64 3.51
N LEU A 96 -8.83 16.59 2.52
CA LEU A 96 -8.45 16.37 1.12
C LEU A 96 -8.40 17.73 0.42
N PHE A 97 -7.26 18.03 -0.18
CA PHE A 97 -7.10 19.26 -0.95
C PHE A 97 -7.20 18.99 -2.45
N PRO A 98 -7.65 19.98 -3.26
CA PRO A 98 -7.65 19.85 -4.72
C PRO A 98 -6.25 19.67 -5.35
N SER A 99 -5.20 20.00 -4.60
CA SER A 99 -3.79 19.77 -4.96
C SER A 99 -3.35 18.32 -4.83
N ALA A 100 -4.13 17.48 -4.16
CA ALA A 100 -3.82 16.07 -3.94
C ALA A 100 -3.97 15.29 -5.25
N PHE A 101 -2.84 14.96 -5.88
CA PHE A 101 -2.78 14.14 -7.09
C PHE A 101 -2.21 12.76 -6.79
N SER A 102 -2.83 11.74 -7.40
CA SER A 102 -2.31 10.38 -7.42
C SER A 102 -1.94 9.98 -8.85
N TYR A 103 -0.82 9.27 -8.98
CA TYR A 103 -0.28 8.85 -10.26
C TYR A 103 -0.25 7.33 -10.31
N TRP A 104 -0.72 6.82 -11.43
CA TRP A 104 -0.90 5.40 -11.68
C TRP A 104 -0.25 5.03 -13.01
N LEU A 105 0.28 3.81 -13.15
CA LEU A 105 0.76 3.34 -14.44
C LEU A 105 -0.42 3.28 -15.42
N ALA A 106 -0.24 3.87 -16.60
CA ALA A 106 -1.24 3.85 -17.65
C ALA A 106 -1.25 2.50 -18.40
N THR A 107 -2.38 2.20 -19.05
CA THR A 107 -2.43 1.12 -20.03
C THR A 107 -1.82 1.53 -21.37
N ILE A 108 -1.01 0.66 -21.97
CA ILE A 108 -0.29 0.92 -23.22
C ILE A 108 -0.48 -0.27 -24.16
N GLU A 109 -1.10 -0.02 -25.32
CA GLU A 109 -1.22 -1.02 -26.38
C GLU A 109 0.14 -1.25 -27.05
N LEU A 110 0.43 -2.50 -27.43
CA LEU A 110 1.74 -2.90 -27.96
C LEU A 110 2.14 -2.08 -29.20
N GLU A 111 1.19 -1.83 -30.10
CA GLU A 111 1.41 -1.09 -31.35
C GLU A 111 1.64 0.41 -31.11
N GLN A 112 1.29 0.92 -29.92
CA GLN A 112 1.33 2.35 -29.58
C GLN A 112 2.53 2.73 -28.70
N GLN A 113 3.38 1.79 -28.28
CA GLN A 113 4.47 2.02 -27.32
C GLN A 113 5.45 3.14 -27.75
N PHE A 114 5.72 3.24 -29.04
CA PHE A 114 6.65 4.23 -29.61
C PHE A 114 5.95 5.35 -30.38
N GLN A 115 4.61 5.41 -30.28
CA GLN A 115 3.83 6.48 -30.87
C GLN A 115 3.60 7.59 -29.85
N LYS A 116 3.29 8.80 -30.35
CA LYS A 116 2.91 9.91 -29.47
C LYS A 116 1.66 9.52 -28.65
N PRO A 117 1.70 9.60 -27.32
CA PRO A 117 0.54 9.26 -26.50
C PRO A 117 -0.66 10.14 -26.83
N ARG A 118 -1.84 9.52 -27.00
CA ARG A 118 -3.10 10.25 -27.19
C ARG A 118 -3.59 10.79 -25.84
N GLN A 119 -3.64 12.11 -25.71
CA GLN A 119 -4.17 12.77 -24.50
C GLN A 119 -5.65 12.41 -24.29
N GLN A 120 -6.00 12.08 -23.06
CA GLN A 120 -7.37 11.71 -22.67
C GLN A 120 -7.68 12.31 -21.29
N THR A 121 -8.93 12.72 -21.09
CA THR A 121 -9.45 13.16 -19.80
C THR A 121 -10.58 12.23 -19.40
N LEU A 122 -10.36 11.44 -18.35
CA LEU A 122 -11.35 10.48 -17.85
C LEU A 122 -12.15 11.11 -16.72
N LYS A 123 -13.45 10.80 -16.67
CA LYS A 123 -14.38 11.21 -15.61
C LYS A 123 -14.79 10.01 -14.75
N ALA A 124 -15.51 10.29 -13.66
CA ALA A 124 -16.09 9.26 -12.80
C ALA A 124 -16.84 8.19 -13.61
N GLY A 125 -16.69 6.93 -13.20
CA GLY A 125 -17.19 5.75 -13.93
C GLY A 125 -16.15 5.10 -14.84
N ASN A 126 -15.31 5.89 -15.51
CA ASN A 126 -14.33 5.38 -16.49
C ASN A 126 -12.87 5.49 -16.04
N LEU A 127 -12.60 5.96 -14.82
CA LEU A 127 -11.22 6.19 -14.34
C LEU A 127 -10.34 4.94 -14.44
N LYS A 128 -10.91 3.75 -14.17
CA LYS A 128 -10.16 2.48 -14.19
C LYS A 128 -9.80 1.99 -15.59
N SER A 129 -10.40 2.53 -16.65
CA SER A 129 -10.22 2.02 -18.03
C SER A 129 -8.83 2.28 -18.61
N ARG A 130 -8.01 3.10 -17.95
CA ARG A 130 -6.63 3.39 -18.34
C ARG A 130 -5.62 3.17 -17.20
N VAL A 131 -6.02 2.45 -16.15
CA VAL A 131 -5.16 2.15 -15.01
C VAL A 131 -4.65 0.72 -15.11
N SER A 132 -3.33 0.58 -15.16
CA SER A 132 -2.62 -0.69 -15.20
C SER A 132 -2.93 -1.54 -13.97
N ARG A 133 -2.99 -2.86 -14.16
CA ARG A 133 -3.16 -3.84 -13.08
C ARG A 133 -1.83 -4.37 -12.59
N CYS A 134 -1.85 -4.93 -11.39
CA CYS A 134 -0.70 -5.55 -10.78
C CYS A 134 -1.08 -6.79 -9.97
N ASN A 135 -0.08 -7.62 -9.71
CA ASN A 135 -0.16 -8.81 -8.89
C ASN A 135 1.07 -8.85 -7.97
N THR A 136 0.84 -9.01 -6.67
CA THR A 136 1.89 -9.20 -5.70
C THR A 136 2.16 -10.68 -5.51
N CYS A 137 3.41 -11.07 -5.68
CA CYS A 137 3.85 -12.45 -5.79
C CYS A 137 4.90 -12.77 -4.73
N MET A 138 4.85 -13.95 -4.14
CA MET A 138 5.88 -14.48 -3.24
C MET A 138 6.61 -15.67 -3.85
N LYS A 139 7.93 -15.71 -3.73
CA LYS A 139 8.72 -16.81 -4.27
C LYS A 139 8.43 -18.11 -3.52
N ARG A 140 8.08 -19.17 -4.26
CA ARG A 140 7.87 -20.49 -3.68
C ARG A 140 9.20 -21.06 -3.22
N ARG A 141 9.31 -21.42 -1.93
CA ARG A 141 10.47 -22.16 -1.46
C ARG A 141 10.37 -23.61 -1.94
N ARG A 142 11.45 -24.16 -2.52
CA ARG A 142 11.53 -25.61 -2.79
C ARG A 142 11.31 -26.37 -1.48
N GLY A 143 10.23 -27.16 -1.40
CA GLY A 143 9.92 -28.02 -0.25
C GLY A 143 8.94 -27.46 0.79
N TYR A 144 8.41 -26.24 0.65
CA TYR A 144 7.38 -25.72 1.54
C TYR A 144 6.03 -25.62 0.81
N VAL A 145 5.10 -26.49 1.18
CA VAL A 145 3.68 -26.32 0.88
C VAL A 145 3.17 -25.24 1.83
N LEU A 146 2.59 -24.15 1.31
CA LEU A 146 1.91 -23.17 2.15
C LEU A 146 0.87 -23.92 3.00
N PRO A 147 0.88 -23.78 4.33
CA PRO A 147 -0.22 -24.32 5.12
C PRO A 147 -1.52 -23.69 4.59
N PRO A 148 -2.63 -24.45 4.51
CA PRO A 148 -3.90 -23.89 4.11
C PRO A 148 -4.25 -22.69 5.01
N PRO A 149 -4.91 -21.65 4.47
CA PRO A 149 -5.31 -20.50 5.27
C PRO A 149 -6.05 -20.98 6.52
N VAL A 150 -5.51 -20.63 7.69
CA VAL A 150 -6.11 -20.98 8.97
C VAL A 150 -7.40 -20.18 9.08
N THR A 151 -8.54 -20.83 8.83
CA THR A 151 -9.83 -20.25 9.16
C THR A 151 -9.90 -20.16 10.69
N PRO A 152 -10.15 -18.97 11.27
CA PRO A 152 -10.33 -18.88 12.71
C PRO A 152 -11.57 -19.71 13.08
N PRO A 153 -11.51 -20.50 14.17
CA PRO A 153 -12.68 -21.25 14.63
C PRO A 153 -13.83 -20.28 14.96
N PRO A 154 -15.10 -20.70 14.85
CA PRO A 154 -16.28 -19.83 14.96
C PRO A 154 -16.36 -18.97 16.24
N ASN A 155 -15.60 -19.31 17.28
CA ASN A 155 -15.67 -18.71 18.62
C ASN A 155 -14.37 -18.00 19.06
N TYR A 156 -13.54 -17.50 18.15
CA TYR A 156 -12.31 -16.79 18.52
C TYR A 156 -12.62 -15.45 19.21
N ARG A 157 -12.45 -15.37 20.54
CA ARG A 157 -12.46 -14.11 21.31
C ARG A 157 -11.08 -13.47 21.22
N THR A 158 -11.03 -12.20 20.80
CA THR A 158 -9.83 -11.38 20.56
C THR A 158 -8.96 -11.05 21.80
N GLY A 159 -9.16 -11.72 22.94
CA GLY A 159 -8.56 -11.33 24.23
C GLY A 159 -7.47 -12.23 24.81
N GLU A 160 -7.16 -13.39 24.20
CA GLU A 160 -6.29 -14.39 24.84
C GLU A 160 -5.13 -14.82 23.93
N TYR A 161 -4.36 -13.84 23.44
CA TYR A 161 -3.11 -14.13 22.74
C TYR A 161 -2.02 -14.48 23.76
N ARG A 162 -1.88 -15.77 24.10
CA ARG A 162 -0.64 -16.29 24.70
C ARG A 162 0.26 -16.82 23.58
N PRO A 163 1.37 -16.14 23.25
CA PRO A 163 2.32 -16.70 22.28
C PRO A 163 2.87 -18.02 22.83
N ARG A 164 2.80 -19.08 22.03
CA ARG A 164 3.50 -20.34 22.32
C ARG A 164 5.01 -20.06 22.23
N PRO A 165 5.84 -20.60 23.14
CA PRO A 165 7.29 -20.49 22.99
C PRO A 165 7.70 -21.22 21.71
N GLY A 166 8.22 -20.46 20.73
CA GLY A 166 8.88 -21.02 19.56
C GLY A 166 10.23 -21.66 19.93
N PRO A 167 10.81 -22.51 19.07
CA PRO A 167 11.95 -23.37 19.40
C PRO A 167 13.32 -22.65 19.40
N TYR A 168 13.37 -21.31 19.43
CA TYR A 168 14.63 -20.57 19.35
C TYR A 168 15.07 -20.04 20.72
N PRO A 169 16.35 -20.26 21.12
CA PRO A 169 16.85 -19.80 22.40
C PRO A 169 17.05 -18.28 22.41
N ASP A 170 16.66 -17.72 23.55
CA ASP A 170 16.63 -16.33 23.99
C ASP A 170 17.81 -15.47 23.51
N ARG A 171 17.55 -14.47 22.65
CA ARG A 171 18.51 -13.40 22.36
C ARG A 171 18.10 -12.16 23.16
N ARG A 172 18.98 -11.77 24.08
CA ARG A 172 18.87 -10.62 24.99
C ARG A 172 18.42 -9.33 24.27
N PRO A 173 17.66 -8.44 24.94
CA PRO A 173 17.19 -7.19 24.35
C PRO A 173 18.37 -6.22 24.12
N PHE A 174 18.41 -5.58 22.95
CA PHE A 174 19.25 -4.41 22.72
C PHE A 174 18.74 -3.24 23.57
N PRO A 175 19.62 -2.43 24.20
CA PRO A 175 19.19 -1.29 25.01
C PRO A 175 18.64 -0.17 24.10
N PHE A 176 17.44 0.32 24.41
CA PHE A 176 16.87 1.54 23.83
C PHE A 176 17.65 2.77 24.34
N PRO A 177 18.00 3.77 23.52
CA PRO A 177 18.47 5.05 24.01
C PRO A 177 17.32 5.84 24.64
N ASN A 178 17.59 6.50 25.76
CA ASN A 178 16.64 7.31 26.52
C ASN A 178 16.06 8.47 25.70
N VAL A 179 14.76 8.69 25.87
CA VAL A 179 14.02 9.84 25.36
C VAL A 179 14.36 11.06 26.23
N GLY A 180 15.10 12.02 25.68
CA GLY A 180 15.27 13.32 26.29
C GLY A 180 16.54 14.07 25.90
N ASP A 181 16.63 14.59 24.66
CA ASP A 181 17.03 15.98 24.43
C ASP A 181 16.68 16.44 23.01
N ARG A 182 16.27 17.70 22.95
CA ARG A 182 15.87 18.63 21.89
C ARG A 182 16.20 18.39 20.41
N ARG A 183 15.13 18.70 19.64
CA ARG A 183 15.05 19.40 18.34
C ARG A 183 15.37 18.59 17.08
N ASP A 184 14.36 18.58 16.20
CA ASP A 184 14.39 18.24 14.76
C ASP A 184 14.14 16.77 14.38
N ASP A 185 13.02 16.18 14.84
CA ASP A 185 12.56 14.87 14.35
C ASP A 185 11.32 15.03 13.44
N ARG A 186 11.60 15.21 12.14
CA ARG A 186 10.70 14.81 11.06
C ARG A 186 10.67 13.28 11.05
N TYR A 187 9.62 12.68 11.61
CA TYR A 187 9.40 11.24 11.51
C TYR A 187 8.98 10.88 10.08
N TYR A 188 9.96 10.51 9.26
CA TYR A 188 9.77 9.74 8.04
C TYR A 188 9.46 8.29 8.40
N TYR A 189 8.25 7.80 8.09
CA TYR A 189 8.01 6.36 7.98
C TYR A 189 8.39 5.93 6.56
N GLY A 190 9.68 5.62 6.38
CA GLY A 190 10.20 4.97 5.19
C GLY A 190 10.08 3.45 5.29
N GLY A 191 9.51 2.84 4.26
CA GLY A 191 9.58 1.43 3.93
C GLY A 191 10.00 1.27 2.48
#